data_AF-A0A2I3HA94-F1
#
_entry.id   AF-A0A2I3HA94-F1
#
_cell.length_a   1.000
_cell.length_b   1.000
_cell.length_c   1.000
_cell.angle_alpha   90.00
_cell.angle_beta   90.00
_cell.angle_gamma   90.00
#
_symmetry.space_group_name_H-M   'P 1'
#
loop_
_entity.id
_entity.type
_entity.pdbx_description
1 polymer ?
#
loop_
_entity_poly.entity_id
_entity_poly.type
_entity_poly.pdbx_seq_one_letter_code
_entity_poly.pdbx_strand_id
1 'polypeptide(L)'
;MLALCLEGEHLLYGDIMQPDVLDTYNNMTLRTIMAFRWVTEFCPNAKYIMNTDTDKFFTGYPLSDNYSYRGFHQKPHILYQKYPFMVFPPYCSVLGYKMSRGLVHVKPIKFEDVYVGICLNFLKVDIYTPEDTNLFFFFLFFFLFFLKTVDVDVCQLRCVIAAHGFSFKEIITFW
;
A
#
# COMPACT_ATOMS: atom_id res chain seq x y z
N MET A 1 16.42 -11.89 -20.81
CA MET A 1 17.43 -10.99 -20.24
C MET A 1 17.03 -10.52 -18.83
N LEU A 2 15.85 -9.93 -18.63
CA LEU A 2 15.36 -9.57 -17.28
C LEU A 2 15.19 -10.78 -16.33
N ALA A 3 14.63 -11.89 -16.80
CA ALA A 3 14.44 -13.09 -15.96
C ALA A 3 15.75 -13.69 -15.40
N LEU A 4 16.84 -13.68 -16.19
CA LEU A 4 18.16 -14.15 -15.73
C LEU A 4 18.78 -13.20 -14.69
N CYS A 5 18.47 -11.90 -14.77
CA CYS A 5 18.91 -10.91 -13.80
C CYS A 5 18.18 -11.08 -12.46
N LEU A 6 16.87 -11.34 -12.50
CA LEU A 6 16.05 -11.63 -11.32
C LEU A 6 16.49 -12.93 -10.63
N GLU A 7 16.81 -13.97 -11.40
CA GLU A 7 17.30 -15.23 -10.83
C GLU A 7 18.66 -15.04 -10.14
N GLY A 8 19.58 -14.27 -10.76
CA GLY A 8 20.85 -13.91 -10.14
C GLY A 8 20.69 -13.07 -8.86
N GLU A 9 19.78 -12.10 -8.85
CA GLU A 9 19.45 -11.29 -7.67
C GLU A 9 18.86 -12.16 -6.55
N HIS A 10 17.88 -13.01 -6.87
CA HIS A 10 17.28 -13.93 -5.93
C HIS A 10 18.32 -14.87 -5.30
N LEU A 11 19.23 -15.43 -6.10
CA LEU A 11 20.31 -16.27 -5.62
C LEU A 11 21.27 -15.53 -4.69
N LEU A 12 21.44 -14.22 -4.87
CA LEU A 12 22.34 -13.39 -4.07
C LEU A 12 21.72 -12.93 -2.75
N TYR A 13 20.47 -12.47 -2.77
CA TYR A 13 19.82 -11.82 -1.63
C TYR A 13 18.70 -12.65 -0.98
N GLY A 14 18.04 -13.54 -1.74
CA GLY A 14 17.01 -14.44 -1.22
C GLY A 14 15.74 -13.76 -0.72
N ASP A 15 15.49 -12.51 -1.11
CA ASP A 15 14.39 -11.65 -0.65
C ASP A 15 13.27 -11.46 -1.69
N ILE A 16 13.40 -12.09 -2.86
CA ILE A 16 12.39 -12.03 -3.93
C ILE A 16 11.34 -13.13 -3.76
N MET A 17 10.07 -12.72 -3.75
CA MET A 17 8.93 -13.61 -3.96
C MET A 17 8.31 -13.34 -5.33
N GLN A 18 8.34 -14.34 -6.22
CA GLN A 18 7.77 -14.21 -7.56
C GLN A 18 6.58 -15.15 -7.77
N PRO A 19 5.34 -14.66 -7.63
CA PRO A 19 4.17 -15.45 -7.94
C PRO A 19 3.94 -15.58 -9.46
N ASP A 20 3.30 -16.68 -9.88
CA ASP A 20 2.88 -16.89 -11.27
C ASP A 20 1.59 -16.11 -11.60
N VAL A 21 1.68 -14.78 -11.52
CA VAL A 21 0.61 -13.84 -11.84
C VAL A 21 1.18 -12.72 -12.68
N LEU A 22 0.50 -12.37 -13.78
CA LEU A 22 0.91 -11.26 -14.61
C LEU A 22 0.85 -9.95 -13.80
N ASP A 23 1.99 -9.27 -13.70
CA ASP A 23 2.08 -8.00 -12.97
C ASP A 23 1.36 -6.89 -13.74
N THR A 24 0.17 -6.53 -13.26
CA THR A 24 -0.68 -5.48 -13.81
C THR A 24 -1.42 -4.76 -12.70
N TYR A 25 -1.82 -3.52 -12.94
CA TYR A 25 -2.63 -2.74 -11.99
C TYR A 25 -3.91 -3.47 -11.52
N ASN A 26 -4.54 -4.24 -12.43
CA ASN A 26 -5.75 -4.99 -12.08
C ASN A 26 -5.49 -6.20 -11.17
N ASN A 27 -4.23 -6.66 -11.11
CA ASN A 27 -3.80 -7.81 -10.33
C ASN A 27 -3.05 -7.41 -9.05
N MET A 28 -2.95 -6.12 -8.71
CA MET A 28 -2.28 -5.66 -7.48
C MET A 28 -2.82 -6.36 -6.23
N THR A 29 -4.15 -6.47 -6.12
CA THR A 29 -4.78 -7.16 -4.98
C THR A 29 -4.43 -8.65 -4.91
N LEU A 30 -4.17 -9.31 -6.05
CA LEU A 30 -3.68 -10.69 -6.03
C LEU A 30 -2.27 -10.75 -5.44
N ARG A 31 -1.40 -9.77 -5.75
CA ARG A 31 -0.06 -9.67 -5.13
C ARG A 31 -0.15 -9.55 -3.61
N THR A 32 -1.06 -8.71 -3.10
CA THR A 32 -1.31 -8.56 -1.66
C THR A 32 -1.79 -9.84 -1.01
N ILE A 33 -2.77 -10.53 -1.64
CA ILE A 33 -3.29 -11.80 -1.13
C ILE A 33 -2.18 -12.84 -1.05
N MET A 34 -1.31 -12.90 -2.05
CA MET A 34 -0.17 -13.82 -2.07
C MET A 34 0.86 -13.47 -1.00
N ALA A 35 1.17 -12.18 -0.81
CA ALA A 35 2.04 -11.73 0.27
C ALA A 35 1.48 -12.11 1.64
N PHE A 36 0.18 -11.89 1.89
CA PHE A 36 -0.46 -12.29 3.14
C PHE A 36 -0.46 -13.80 3.35
N ARG A 37 -0.77 -14.59 2.32
CA ARG A 37 -0.69 -16.06 2.40
C ARG A 37 0.72 -16.51 2.76
N TRP A 38 1.72 -16.00 2.06
CA TRP A 38 3.11 -16.35 2.32
C TRP A 38 3.53 -16.01 3.75
N VAL A 39 3.23 -14.80 4.24
CA VAL A 39 3.57 -14.43 5.63
C VAL A 39 2.85 -15.32 6.64
N THR A 40 1.58 -15.66 6.40
CA THR A 40 0.85 -16.56 7.31
C THR A 40 1.39 -17.98 7.34
N GLU A 41 2.00 -18.44 6.25
CA GLU A 41 2.56 -19.79 6.13
C GLU A 41 4.01 -19.86 6.64
N PHE A 42 4.85 -18.89 6.28
CA PHE A 42 6.30 -18.93 6.50
C PHE A 42 6.78 -18.05 7.65
N CYS A 43 5.95 -17.13 8.16
CA CYS A 43 6.30 -16.23 9.25
C CYS A 43 5.25 -16.24 10.38
N PRO A 44 5.02 -17.40 11.03
CA PRO A 44 3.95 -17.55 12.03
C PRO A 44 4.10 -16.66 13.27
N ASN A 45 5.31 -16.17 13.53
CA ASN A 45 5.64 -15.30 14.67
C ASN A 45 5.65 -13.80 14.31
N ALA A 46 5.47 -13.44 13.04
CA ALA A 46 5.40 -12.04 12.64
C ALA A 46 4.16 -11.38 13.25
N LYS A 47 4.38 -10.31 14.00
CA LYS A 47 3.31 -9.54 14.67
C LYS A 47 2.75 -8.43 13.79
N TYR A 48 3.55 -7.96 12.82
CA TYR A 48 3.26 -6.81 11.98
C TYR A 48 3.72 -7.10 10.55
N ILE A 49 2.93 -6.66 9.58
CA ILE A 49 3.25 -6.77 8.16
C ILE A 49 3.19 -5.37 7.57
N MET A 50 4.29 -4.91 7.01
CA MET A 50 4.34 -3.67 6.26
C MET A 50 4.39 -4.02 4.76
N ASN A 51 3.39 -3.56 4.01
CA ASN A 51 3.40 -3.65 2.55
C ASN A 51 3.63 -2.25 1.97
N THR A 52 4.61 -2.10 1.08
CA THR A 52 5.01 -0.82 0.46
C THR A 52 5.34 -1.03 -1.02
N ASP A 53 5.07 -0.03 -1.84
CA ASP A 53 5.49 -0.03 -3.24
C ASP A 53 6.96 0.38 -3.36
N THR A 54 7.72 -0.26 -4.26
CA THR A 54 9.19 -0.11 -4.37
C THR A 54 9.62 1.20 -5.01
N ASP A 55 8.75 1.80 -5.81
CA ASP A 55 9.12 2.98 -6.60
C ASP A 55 9.01 4.29 -5.80
N LYS A 56 8.27 4.30 -4.69
CA LYS A 56 8.06 5.45 -3.81
C LYS A 56 7.69 4.96 -2.40
N PHE A 57 8.40 5.42 -1.38
CA PHE A 57 8.06 5.14 0.02
C PHE A 57 6.68 5.75 0.32
N PHE A 58 5.67 4.92 0.61
CA PHE A 58 4.28 5.36 0.83
C PHE A 58 3.79 5.01 2.21
N THR A 59 3.05 5.96 2.81
CA THR A 59 2.38 5.76 4.09
C THR A 59 0.96 6.25 4.16
N GLY A 60 0.19 5.52 4.96
CA GLY A 60 -1.23 5.31 4.73
C GLY A 60 -2.05 6.41 5.36
N TYR A 61 -2.62 7.25 4.50
CA TYR A 61 -3.66 8.16 4.92
C TYR A 61 -4.98 7.36 5.08
N PRO A 62 -5.64 7.42 6.25
CA PRO A 62 -6.95 6.82 6.42
C PRO A 62 -7.96 7.59 5.58
N LEU A 63 -8.61 6.87 4.68
CA LEU A 63 -9.61 7.41 3.77
C LEU A 63 -11.00 6.95 4.22
N SER A 64 -11.87 7.91 4.50
CA SER A 64 -13.30 7.70 4.77
C SER A 64 -14.15 8.33 3.67
N ASP A 65 -15.39 7.86 3.54
CA ASP A 65 -16.42 8.43 2.65
C ASP A 65 -16.04 8.51 1.17
N ASN A 66 -15.14 7.62 0.72
CA ASN A 66 -14.72 7.54 -0.67
C ASN A 66 -15.76 6.82 -1.52
N TYR A 67 -16.24 7.50 -2.56
CA TYR A 67 -17.19 6.96 -3.52
C TYR A 67 -16.51 6.03 -4.52
N SER A 68 -17.17 4.90 -4.78
CA SER A 68 -16.81 3.97 -5.85
C SER A 68 -17.13 4.58 -7.22
N TYR A 69 -16.13 5.18 -7.86
CA TYR A 69 -16.31 5.79 -9.17
C TYR A 69 -16.69 4.76 -10.25
N ARG A 70 -17.68 5.10 -11.08
CA ARG A 70 -18.27 4.20 -12.09
C ARG A 70 -18.15 4.71 -13.54
N GLY A 71 -17.59 5.90 -13.74
CA GLY A 71 -17.44 6.48 -15.07
C GLY A 71 -16.32 5.81 -15.87
N PHE A 72 -16.40 5.83 -17.19
CA PHE A 72 -15.41 5.22 -18.07
C PHE A 72 -14.17 6.10 -18.32
N HIS A 73 -14.21 7.37 -17.91
CA HIS A 73 -13.18 8.36 -18.25
C HIS A 73 -12.03 8.44 -17.25
N GLN A 74 -12.18 7.88 -16.05
CA GLN A 74 -11.10 7.86 -15.05
C GLN A 74 -10.61 6.42 -14.82
N LYS A 75 -9.28 6.27 -14.68
CA LYS A 75 -8.62 4.98 -14.44
C LYS A 75 -9.17 4.22 -13.21
N PRO A 76 -9.52 4.84 -12.08
CA PRO A 76 -10.06 4.13 -10.92
C PRO A 76 -11.59 3.92 -10.99
N HIS A 77 -12.09 3.22 -12.01
CA HIS A 77 -13.51 2.82 -12.08
C HIS A 77 -13.76 1.36 -11.69
N ILE A 78 -14.90 1.03 -11.10
CA ILE A 78 -15.27 -0.35 -10.76
C ILE A 78 -16.69 -0.68 -11.22
N LEU A 79 -16.93 -1.90 -11.67
CA LEU A 79 -18.27 -2.34 -12.12
C LEU A 79 -19.16 -2.73 -10.93
N TYR A 80 -20.47 -2.52 -11.05
CA TYR A 80 -21.45 -2.92 -10.02
C TYR A 80 -21.41 -4.43 -9.74
N GLN A 81 -21.16 -5.25 -10.76
CA GLN A 81 -21.00 -6.71 -10.60
C GLN A 81 -19.81 -7.08 -9.70
N LYS A 82 -18.78 -6.23 -9.64
CA LYS A 82 -17.57 -6.44 -8.83
C LYS A 82 -17.71 -5.87 -7.42
N TYR A 83 -18.36 -4.72 -7.28
CA TYR A 83 -18.64 -4.09 -5.99
C TYR A 83 -19.99 -3.37 -6.10
N PRO A 84 -21.05 -3.81 -5.41
CA PRO A 84 -22.40 -3.27 -5.59
C PRO A 84 -22.66 -1.98 -4.80
N PHE A 85 -21.83 -1.65 -3.81
CA PHE A 85 -22.06 -0.50 -2.93
C PHE A 85 -21.50 0.79 -3.52
N MET A 86 -22.10 1.93 -3.17
CA MET A 86 -21.71 3.25 -3.68
C MET A 86 -20.47 3.81 -2.99
N VAL A 87 -20.26 3.48 -1.72
CA VAL A 87 -19.18 4.00 -0.87
C VAL A 87 -18.31 2.83 -0.42
N PHE A 88 -17.00 3.03 -0.39
CA PHE A 88 -16.07 2.06 0.19
C PHE A 88 -16.08 2.16 1.72
N PRO A 89 -15.92 1.04 2.46
CA PRO A 89 -15.69 1.12 3.89
C PRO A 89 -14.39 1.91 4.14
N PRO A 90 -14.17 2.47 5.34
CA PRO A 90 -12.90 3.10 5.67
C PRO A 90 -11.72 2.19 5.35
N TYR A 91 -10.68 2.75 4.72
CA TYR A 91 -9.50 2.00 4.33
C TYR A 91 -8.26 2.88 4.41
N CYS A 92 -7.10 2.28 4.64
CA CYS A 92 -5.83 3.00 4.63
C CYS A 92 -5.22 2.94 3.23
N SER A 93 -4.85 4.10 2.68
CA SER A 93 -4.20 4.24 1.37
C SER A 93 -2.74 3.75 1.35
N VAL A 94 -2.43 2.66 2.06
CA VAL A 94 -1.12 1.96 2.23
C VAL A 94 -0.37 2.26 3.55
N LEU A 95 -0.51 1.38 4.56
CA LEU A 95 0.59 1.02 5.47
C LEU A 95 0.21 -0.13 6.43
N GLY A 96 1.19 -0.99 6.71
CA GLY A 96 1.37 -1.64 8.02
C GLY A 96 0.12 -2.24 8.68
N TYR A 97 -0.30 -3.43 8.28
CA TYR A 97 -1.44 -4.10 8.92
C TYR A 97 -0.98 -4.90 10.14
N LYS A 98 -1.61 -4.66 11.29
CA LYS A 98 -1.59 -5.61 12.41
C LYS A 98 -2.71 -6.63 12.17
N MET A 99 -2.37 -7.77 11.58
CA MET A 99 -3.36 -8.80 11.29
C MET A 99 -3.25 -9.96 12.30
N SER A 100 -4.26 -10.07 13.17
CA SER A 100 -4.46 -11.29 13.96
C SER A 100 -5.07 -12.34 13.04
N ARG A 101 -4.25 -13.34 12.66
CA ARG A 101 -4.55 -14.55 11.87
C ARG A 101 -6.05 -14.73 11.53
N GLY A 102 -6.45 -14.34 10.32
CA GLY A 102 -7.81 -14.51 9.84
C GLY A 102 -7.98 -14.06 8.39
N LEU A 103 -7.80 -14.97 7.43
CA LEU A 103 -8.06 -14.68 6.02
C LEU A 103 -9.57 -14.67 5.78
N VAL A 104 -10.14 -13.49 5.51
CA VAL A 104 -11.53 -13.39 5.08
C VAL A 104 -11.61 -13.77 3.61
N HIS A 105 -12.53 -14.67 3.26
CA HIS A 105 -12.80 -15.06 1.88
C HIS A 105 -13.63 -13.96 1.18
N VAL A 106 -12.99 -12.84 0.86
CA VAL A 106 -13.57 -11.75 0.08
C VAL A 106 -13.10 -11.88 -1.37
N LYS A 107 -14.02 -11.71 -2.33
CA LYS A 107 -13.68 -11.67 -3.75
C LYS A 107 -12.69 -10.52 -4.01
N PRO A 108 -11.54 -10.77 -4.65
CA PRO A 108 -10.60 -9.70 -4.97
C PRO A 108 -11.23 -8.64 -5.87
N ILE A 109 -11.06 -7.38 -5.47
CA ILE A 109 -11.31 -6.21 -6.31
C ILE A 109 -9.98 -5.66 -6.80
N LYS A 110 -9.95 -4.75 -7.78
CA LYS A 110 -8.69 -4.23 -8.34
C LYS A 110 -7.94 -3.25 -7.43
N PHE A 111 -8.61 -2.73 -6.41
CA PHE A 111 -8.08 -1.73 -5.50
C PHE A 111 -7.59 -2.43 -4.24
N GLU A 112 -6.26 -2.58 -4.11
CA GLU A 112 -5.62 -3.24 -2.97
C GLU A 112 -6.02 -2.64 -1.62
N ASP A 113 -5.84 -1.33 -1.45
CA ASP A 113 -6.11 -0.64 -0.20
C ASP A 113 -7.57 -0.80 0.25
N VAL A 114 -8.49 -0.65 -0.71
CA VAL A 114 -9.92 -0.84 -0.50
C VAL A 114 -10.22 -2.30 -0.17
N TYR A 115 -9.56 -3.26 -0.84
CA TYR A 115 -9.74 -4.68 -0.54
C TYR A 115 -9.35 -5.00 0.90
N VAL A 116 -8.23 -4.45 1.38
CA VAL A 116 -7.83 -4.64 2.77
C VAL A 116 -8.81 -3.97 3.73
N GLY A 117 -9.27 -2.75 3.43
CA GLY A 117 -10.32 -2.09 4.20
C GLY A 117 -11.63 -2.89 4.29
N ILE A 118 -12.06 -3.51 3.19
CA ILE A 118 -13.20 -4.42 3.17
C ILE A 118 -12.96 -5.63 4.08
N CYS A 119 -11.78 -6.25 4.01
CA CYS A 119 -11.41 -7.37 4.88
C CYS A 119 -11.42 -6.98 6.36
N LEU A 120 -10.86 -5.81 6.71
CA LEU A 120 -10.86 -5.29 8.09
C LEU A 120 -12.28 -5.02 8.60
N ASN A 121 -13.14 -4.46 7.75
CA ASN A 121 -14.54 -4.22 8.06
C ASN A 121 -15.29 -5.55 8.34
N PHE A 122 -15.02 -6.62 7.59
CA PHE A 122 -15.58 -7.95 7.89
C PHE A 122 -15.04 -8.55 9.19
N LEU A 123 -13.79 -8.30 9.52
CA LEU A 123 -13.17 -8.72 10.78
C LEU A 123 -13.58 -7.86 11.98
N LYS A 124 -14.35 -6.78 11.76
CA LYS A 124 -14.71 -5.78 12.78
C LYS A 124 -13.47 -5.20 13.48
N VAL A 125 -12.41 -4.96 12.71
CA VAL A 125 -11.20 -4.29 13.18
C VAL A 125 -11.34 -2.82 12.87
N ASP A 126 -11.35 -1.99 13.90
CA ASP A 126 -11.40 -0.54 13.75
C ASP A 126 -10.06 -0.02 13.21
N ILE A 127 -10.15 0.91 12.25
CA ILE A 127 -8.99 1.63 11.73
C ILE A 127 -8.74 2.82 12.67
N TYR A 128 -7.59 2.80 13.34
CA TYR A 128 -7.18 3.90 14.21
C TYR A 128 -6.39 4.95 13.41
N THR A 129 -6.89 6.18 13.41
CA THR A 129 -6.21 7.35 12.87
C THR A 129 -5.55 8.10 14.02
N PRO A 130 -4.21 8.27 14.04
CA PRO A 130 -3.60 9.16 15.02
C PRO A 130 -4.06 10.61 14.78
N GLU A 131 -4.30 11.33 15.88
CA GLU A 131 -4.81 12.71 15.85
C GLU A 131 -3.83 13.68 15.17
N ASP A 132 -2.53 13.39 15.22
CA ASP A 132 -1.50 14.16 14.52
C ASP A 132 -1.37 13.76 13.05
N THR A 133 -2.06 14.51 12.19
CA THR A 133 -1.94 14.38 10.72
C THR A 133 -0.53 14.69 10.20
N ASN A 134 0.31 15.37 10.98
CA ASN A 134 1.72 15.65 10.66
C ASN A 134 2.62 14.41 10.72
N LEU A 135 2.14 13.29 11.30
CA LEU A 135 2.89 12.03 11.37
C LEU A 135 2.99 11.32 10.01
N PHE A 136 2.02 11.56 9.15
CA PHE A 136 1.98 11.07 7.78
C PHE A 136 2.10 12.27 6.87
N PHE A 137 3.28 12.46 6.26
CA PHE A 137 3.52 13.59 5.35
C PHE A 137 2.78 13.35 4.02
N PHE A 138 1.46 13.46 4.06
CA PHE A 138 0.56 13.37 2.92
C PHE A 138 0.07 14.79 2.64
N PHE A 139 0.36 15.30 1.44
CA PHE A 139 -0.39 16.45 0.91
C PHE A 139 -0.20 17.84 1.57
N LEU A 140 1.06 18.32 1.66
CA LEU A 140 1.32 19.73 1.31
C LEU A 140 2.15 19.88 0.03
N PHE A 141 2.26 18.80 -0.77
CA PHE A 141 3.12 18.80 -1.96
C PHE A 141 2.36 18.78 -3.28
N PHE A 142 1.11 18.30 -3.33
CA PHE A 142 0.36 18.30 -4.60
C PHE A 142 -0.17 19.69 -4.99
N PHE A 143 -0.42 20.59 -4.02
CA PHE A 143 -0.82 21.98 -4.31
C PHE A 143 0.39 22.92 -4.51
N LEU A 144 1.58 22.54 -4.05
CA LEU A 144 2.82 23.32 -4.18
C LEU A 144 3.77 22.78 -5.28
N PHE A 145 3.42 21.67 -5.96
CA PHE A 145 4.24 21.04 -6.99
C PHE A 145 4.53 21.91 -8.23
N PHE A 146 3.94 23.10 -8.34
CA PHE A 146 4.28 24.04 -9.40
C PHE A 146 5.41 25.02 -9.04
N LEU A 147 5.80 25.21 -7.78
CA LEU A 147 6.86 26.15 -7.42
C LEU A 147 7.59 25.73 -6.13
N LYS A 148 8.86 25.33 -6.28
CA LYS A 148 9.93 25.09 -5.27
C LYS A 148 10.12 23.66 -4.74
N THR A 149 11.27 23.11 -5.11
CA THR A 149 12.09 22.19 -4.28
C THR A 149 12.27 22.79 -2.90
N VAL A 150 11.67 22.19 -1.88
CA VAL A 150 11.93 22.51 -0.47
C VAL A 150 13.10 21.64 -0.04
N ASP A 151 14.17 22.24 0.48
CA ASP A 151 15.25 21.51 1.15
C ASP A 151 14.66 20.81 2.38
N VAL A 152 14.51 19.48 2.32
CA VAL A 152 14.07 18.66 3.44
C VAL A 152 15.27 18.41 4.34
N ASP A 153 15.22 18.95 5.57
CA ASP A 153 16.25 18.70 6.59
C ASP A 153 16.03 17.34 7.27
N VAL A 154 17.12 16.61 7.55
CA VAL A 154 17.09 15.28 8.18
C VAL A 154 16.39 15.34 9.54
N CYS A 155 16.48 16.46 10.25
CA CYS A 155 15.79 16.66 11.53
C CYS A 155 14.27 16.61 11.40
N GLN A 156 13.70 17.02 10.25
CA GLN A 156 12.26 16.95 10.00
C GLN A 156 11.81 15.52 9.72
N LEU A 157 12.66 14.71 9.07
CA LEU A 157 12.39 13.29 8.83
C LEU A 157 12.43 12.43 10.11
N ARG A 158 13.05 12.92 11.18
CA ARG A 158 13.15 12.19 12.45
C ARG A 158 11.81 12.00 13.18
N CYS A 159 10.84 12.88 12.90
CA CYS A 159 9.54 12.89 13.58
C CYS A 159 8.38 12.40 12.72
N VAL A 160 8.65 11.97 11.48
CA VAL A 160 7.61 11.41 10.60
C VAL A 160 7.65 9.90 10.65
N ILE A 161 6.47 9.27 10.58
CA ILE A 161 6.38 7.80 10.40
C ILE A 161 6.86 7.44 9.00
N ALA A 162 6.68 8.35 8.04
CA ALA A 162 7.30 8.32 6.72
C ALA A 162 7.04 9.56 5.87
N ALA A 163 7.76 9.63 4.76
CA ALA A 163 7.63 10.66 3.75
C ALA A 163 7.81 10.09 2.34
N HIS A 164 7.28 10.81 1.33
CA HIS A 164 7.19 10.37 -0.07
C HIS A 164 7.97 11.31 -1.00
N GLY A 165 8.23 10.85 -2.23
CA GLY A 165 8.78 11.70 -3.29
C GLY A 165 10.30 11.77 -3.37
N PHE A 166 11.01 10.90 -2.65
CA PHE A 166 12.46 10.80 -2.69
C PHE A 166 12.94 9.79 -3.73
N SER A 167 14.03 10.11 -4.41
CA SER A 167 14.78 9.21 -5.26
C SER A 167 15.64 8.25 -4.45
N PHE A 168 16.07 7.16 -5.08
CA PHE A 168 17.00 6.20 -4.48
C PHE A 168 18.27 6.84 -3.91
N LYS A 169 18.82 7.87 -4.57
CA LYS A 169 20.00 8.59 -4.09
C LYS A 169 19.73 9.39 -2.82
N GLU A 170 18.57 10.04 -2.75
CA GLU A 170 18.14 10.79 -1.58
C GLU A 170 17.89 9.86 -0.39
N ILE A 171 17.23 8.71 -0.62
CA ILE A 171 17.01 7.69 0.42
C ILE A 171 18.33 7.21 1.02
N ILE A 172 19.35 6.92 0.19
CA ILE A 172 20.69 6.53 0.68
C ILE A 172 21.37 7.68 1.43
N THR A 173 21.14 8.92 1.02
CA THR A 173 21.79 10.09 1.65
C THR A 173 21.18 10.41 3.01
N PHE A 174 19.89 10.12 3.21
CA PHE A 174 19.17 10.39 4.46
C PHE A 174 19.26 9.28 5.51
N TRP A 175 19.59 8.05 5.10
CA TRP A 175 19.80 6.89 5.97
C TRP A 175 21.18 6.90 6.63
#